data_AF-A0A819T5K8-F1
#
_entry.id   AF-A0A819T5K8-F1
#
_cell.length_a   1.000
_cell.length_b   1.000
_cell.length_c   1.000
_cell.angle_alpha   90.00
_cell.angle_beta   90.00
_cell.angle_gamma   90.00
#
_symmetry.space_group_name_H-M   'P 1'
#
loop_
_entity.id
_entity.type
_entity.pdbx_description
1 polymer ?
#
loop_
_entity_poly.entity_id
_entity_poly.type
_entity_poly.pdbx_seq_one_letter_code
_entity_poly.pdbx_strand_id
1 'polypeptide(L)'
;MSIYTYIEKRFSVALCVSITLTFTIGIMLFMSAILYGPSLALSQVTGLDVWVAIISCGVICAFYSSIGGMKAVIWTDVIQTIVMFLGVILSIVFGFINAGGIWKVFETANTGQRINVFNFSFDPSVRYTIWSLMIGGSFYAISCSCVVQTQTQRYMCMSSTRAAQKAIWINTLMLALILSLCSVVGLLIYSKYHDCDPLKAKLVSRSDQFYPLFVMETFERFPGLTGLFIACIMSGSLSSISSGINSITAVMVEDI
;
A
#
# COMPACT_ATOMS: atom_id res chain seq x y z
N MET A 1 19.74 16.55 -2.87
CA MET A 1 20.67 15.74 -3.66
C MET A 1 19.93 14.49 -4.10
N SER A 2 19.63 14.43 -5.38
CA SER A 2 18.89 13.38 -6.04
C SER A 2 19.82 12.23 -6.43
N ILE A 3 19.29 11.01 -6.46
CA ILE A 3 20.03 9.86 -6.99
C ILE A 3 20.42 10.11 -8.46
N TYR A 4 19.60 10.85 -9.19
CA TYR A 4 19.81 11.11 -10.62
C TYR A 4 20.98 12.07 -10.86
N THR A 5 21.23 13.04 -9.97
CA THR A 5 22.44 13.87 -10.02
C THR A 5 23.73 13.04 -9.91
N TYR A 6 23.72 11.90 -9.21
CA TYR A 6 24.86 10.98 -9.21
C TYR A 6 25.05 10.30 -10.58
N ILE A 7 23.96 9.93 -11.25
CA ILE A 7 23.99 9.34 -12.61
C ILE A 7 24.54 10.36 -13.60
N GLU A 8 24.15 11.63 -13.50
CA GLU A 8 24.68 12.72 -14.32
C GLU A 8 26.20 12.82 -14.19
N LYS A 9 26.71 12.86 -12.96
CA LYS A 9 28.16 12.94 -12.70
C LYS A 9 28.94 11.71 -13.18
N ARG A 10 28.30 10.54 -13.21
CA ARG A 10 28.96 9.27 -13.55
C ARG A 10 28.91 8.93 -15.04
N PHE A 11 27.84 9.31 -15.72
CA PHE A 11 27.57 8.90 -17.10
C PHE A 11 27.36 10.12 -18.02
N SER A 12 26.14 10.66 -18.07
CA SER A 12 25.82 11.81 -18.93
C SER A 12 24.49 12.47 -18.52
N VAL A 13 24.34 13.74 -18.90
CA VAL A 13 23.10 14.52 -18.69
C VAL A 13 21.92 13.92 -19.45
N ALA A 14 22.12 13.45 -20.70
CA ALA A 14 21.05 12.86 -21.50
C ALA A 14 20.46 11.59 -20.85
N LEU A 15 21.31 10.77 -20.22
CA LEU A 15 20.86 9.59 -19.48
C LEU A 15 20.10 9.99 -18.22
N CYS A 16 20.59 11.00 -17.49
CA CYS A 16 19.92 11.54 -16.30
C CYS A 16 18.48 11.98 -16.62
N VAL A 17 18.32 12.86 -17.62
CA VAL A 17 17.00 13.37 -18.03
C VAL A 17 16.06 12.24 -18.47
N SER A 18 16.56 11.25 -19.22
CA SER A 18 15.74 10.11 -19.68
C SER A 18 15.22 9.26 -18.52
N ILE A 19 16.07 8.98 -17.53
CA ILE A 19 15.70 8.18 -16.35
C ILE A 19 14.74 8.97 -15.46
N THR A 20 15.02 10.26 -15.24
CA THR A 20 14.18 11.18 -14.47
C THR A 20 12.76 11.28 -15.05
N LEU A 21 12.64 11.41 -16.37
CA LEU A 21 11.35 11.47 -17.05
C LEU A 21 10.59 10.15 -16.89
N THR A 22 11.27 9.02 -17.11
CA THR A 22 10.68 7.67 -16.97
C THR A 22 10.19 7.43 -15.53
N PHE A 23 10.99 7.81 -14.54
CA PHE A 23 10.62 7.73 -13.12
C PHE A 23 9.40 8.59 -12.82
N THR A 24 9.38 9.85 -13.29
CA THR A 24 8.28 10.78 -13.05
C THR A 24 6.97 10.23 -13.61
N ILE A 25 6.97 9.75 -14.86
CA ILE A 25 5.76 9.17 -15.47
C ILE A 25 5.34 7.91 -14.70
N GLY A 26 6.30 7.04 -14.36
CA GLY A 26 6.03 5.81 -13.61
C GLY A 26 5.40 6.07 -12.25
N ILE A 27 5.93 7.01 -11.47
CA ILE A 27 5.40 7.33 -10.15
C ILE A 27 4.03 8.03 -10.25
N MET A 28 3.79 8.89 -11.25
CA MET A 28 2.46 9.49 -11.48
C MET A 28 1.38 8.44 -11.76
N LEU A 29 1.67 7.45 -12.63
CA LEU A 29 0.75 6.36 -12.93
C LEU A 29 0.50 5.50 -11.69
N PHE A 30 1.55 5.18 -10.93
CA PHE A 30 1.46 4.43 -9.69
C PHE A 30 0.60 5.16 -8.64
N MET A 31 0.82 6.46 -8.45
CA MET A 31 0.03 7.28 -7.53
C MET A 31 -1.45 7.33 -7.92
N SER A 32 -1.73 7.40 -9.22
CA SER A 32 -3.10 7.37 -9.74
C SER A 32 -3.82 6.07 -9.38
N ALA A 33 -3.14 4.93 -9.53
CA ALA A 33 -3.69 3.63 -9.15
C ALA A 33 -3.93 3.52 -7.63
N ILE A 34 -2.97 3.99 -6.82
CA ILE A 34 -3.07 3.98 -5.35
C ILE A 34 -4.20 4.86 -4.82
N LEU A 35 -4.50 5.98 -5.48
CA LEU A 35 -5.55 6.90 -5.06
C LEU A 35 -6.95 6.36 -5.41
N TYR A 36 -7.08 5.61 -6.50
CA TYR A 36 -8.37 5.13 -6.99
C TYR A 36 -9.07 4.17 -6.01
N GLY A 37 -8.38 3.16 -5.50
CA GLY A 37 -8.97 2.16 -4.59
C GLY A 37 -9.61 2.74 -3.32
N PRO A 38 -8.90 3.56 -2.54
CA PRO A 38 -9.45 4.25 -1.37
C PRO A 38 -10.57 5.23 -1.72
N SER A 39 -10.45 5.96 -2.83
CA SER A 39 -11.50 6.91 -3.25
C SER A 39 -12.79 6.18 -3.61
N LEU A 40 -12.67 4.99 -4.22
CA LEU A 40 -13.79 4.11 -4.50
C LEU A 40 -14.41 3.58 -3.20
N ALA A 41 -13.60 3.16 -2.23
CA ALA A 41 -14.09 2.75 -0.91
C ALA A 41 -14.81 3.90 -0.19
N LEU A 42 -14.22 5.10 -0.18
CA LEU A 42 -14.82 6.30 0.40
C LEU A 42 -16.16 6.65 -0.26
N SER A 43 -16.23 6.58 -1.59
CA SER A 43 -17.45 6.80 -2.38
C SER A 43 -18.55 5.79 -2.01
N GLN A 44 -18.21 4.51 -1.83
CA GLN A 44 -19.18 3.48 -1.43
C GLN A 44 -19.80 3.73 -0.05
N VAL A 45 -19.04 4.29 0.89
CA VAL A 45 -19.57 4.54 2.24
C VAL A 45 -20.30 5.88 2.36
N THR A 46 -19.77 6.90 1.70
CA THR A 46 -20.33 8.27 1.78
C THR A 46 -21.45 8.52 0.77
N GLY A 47 -21.55 7.71 -0.28
CA GLY A 47 -22.41 7.95 -1.43
C GLY A 47 -21.92 9.09 -2.35
N LEU A 48 -20.74 9.65 -2.10
CA LEU A 48 -20.15 10.70 -2.93
C LEU A 48 -19.70 10.15 -4.28
N ASP A 49 -19.68 11.00 -5.30
CA ASP A 49 -19.08 10.66 -6.57
C ASP A 49 -17.57 10.40 -6.42
N VAL A 50 -17.06 9.36 -7.10
CA VAL A 50 -15.66 8.94 -7.01
C VAL A 50 -14.70 10.07 -7.42
N TRP A 51 -15.06 10.90 -8.38
CA TRP A 51 -14.23 12.04 -8.82
C TRP A 51 -14.11 13.09 -7.72
N VAL A 52 -15.19 13.35 -6.98
CA VAL A 52 -15.17 14.28 -5.84
C VAL A 52 -14.22 13.76 -4.76
N ALA A 53 -14.29 12.46 -4.45
CA ALA A 53 -13.38 11.81 -3.51
C ALA A 53 -11.91 11.90 -3.95
N ILE A 54 -11.62 11.65 -5.23
CA ILE A 54 -10.25 11.74 -5.77
C ILE A 54 -9.72 13.18 -5.64
N ILE A 55 -10.51 14.17 -6.10
CA ILE A 55 -10.10 15.58 -6.09
C ILE A 55 -9.90 16.07 -4.65
N SER A 56 -10.82 15.77 -3.73
CA SER A 56 -10.69 16.20 -2.33
C SER A 56 -9.40 15.66 -1.69
N CYS A 57 -9.07 14.40 -1.97
CA CYS A 57 -7.90 13.76 -1.38
C CYS A 57 -6.60 14.28 -1.98
N GLY A 58 -6.58 14.53 -3.29
CA GLY A 58 -5.46 15.19 -3.96
C GLY A 58 -5.20 16.59 -3.40
N VAL A 59 -6.25 17.40 -3.22
CA VAL A 59 -6.15 18.75 -2.67
C VAL A 59 -5.64 18.73 -1.22
N ILE A 60 -6.21 17.87 -0.37
CA ILE A 60 -5.76 17.73 1.02
C ILE A 60 -4.27 17.32 1.06
N CYS A 61 -3.88 16.34 0.23
CA CYS A 61 -2.52 15.86 0.15
C CYS A 61 -1.52 16.94 -0.28
N ALA A 62 -1.87 17.68 -1.35
CA ALA A 62 -1.07 18.80 -1.83
C ALA A 62 -0.93 19.89 -0.76
N PHE A 63 -2.03 20.22 -0.06
CA PHE A 63 -2.05 21.27 0.94
C PHE A 63 -1.09 20.97 2.10
N TYR A 64 -1.22 19.81 2.78
CA TYR A 64 -0.33 19.52 3.92
C TYR A 64 1.12 19.26 3.49
N SER A 65 1.34 18.69 2.30
CA SER A 65 2.68 18.45 1.77
C SER A 65 3.40 19.77 1.46
N SER A 66 2.67 20.76 0.93
CA SER A 66 3.23 22.07 0.58
C SER A 66 3.63 22.89 1.82
N ILE A 67 2.84 22.84 2.90
CA ILE A 67 3.10 23.61 4.13
C ILE A 67 4.16 22.95 5.01
N GLY A 68 4.13 21.63 5.12
CA GLY A 68 4.87 20.93 6.16
C GLY A 68 6.31 20.54 5.79
N GLY A 69 6.63 20.48 4.50
CA GLY A 69 7.91 19.98 4.00
C GLY A 69 8.21 18.53 4.44
N MET A 70 9.42 18.04 4.17
CA MET A 70 9.78 16.63 4.39
C MET A 70 9.64 16.19 5.86
N LYS A 71 9.93 17.08 6.82
CA LYS A 71 9.83 16.73 8.25
C LYS A 71 8.38 16.49 8.69
N ALA A 72 7.43 17.31 8.24
CA ALA A 72 6.03 17.10 8.55
C ALA A 72 5.49 15.85 7.84
N VAL A 73 5.88 15.63 6.58
CA VAL A 73 5.48 14.43 5.82
C VAL A 73 5.90 13.15 6.56
N ILE A 74 7.13 13.12 7.10
CA ILE A 74 7.59 11.97 7.90
C ILE A 74 6.73 11.77 9.15
N TRP A 75 6.37 12.84 9.86
CA TRP A 75 5.53 12.74 11.06
C TRP A 75 4.10 12.31 10.75
N THR A 76 3.51 12.82 9.66
CA THR A 76 2.19 12.38 9.22
C THR A 76 2.20 10.91 8.82
N ASP A 77 3.25 10.44 8.15
CA ASP A 77 3.41 9.04 7.76
C ASP A 77 3.49 8.11 8.97
N VAL A 78 4.14 8.52 10.05
CA VAL A 78 4.20 7.74 11.30
C VAL A 78 2.80 7.53 11.87
N ILE A 79 2.01 8.61 11.96
CA ILE A 79 0.63 8.55 12.46
C ILE A 79 -0.23 7.68 11.54
N GLN A 80 -0.14 7.90 10.22
CA GLN A 80 -0.88 7.13 9.21
C GLN A 80 -0.54 5.63 9.26
N THR A 81 0.73 5.29 9.49
CA THR A 81 1.16 3.89 9.66
C THR A 81 0.52 3.25 10.89
N ILE A 82 0.49 3.95 12.03
CA ILE A 82 -0.16 3.46 13.26
C ILE A 82 -1.66 3.21 13.02
N VAL A 83 -2.34 4.17 12.40
CA VAL A 83 -3.77 4.06 12.06
C VAL A 83 -4.01 2.89 11.09
N MET A 84 -3.10 2.67 10.14
CA MET A 84 -3.18 1.57 9.19
C MET A 84 -3.09 0.20 9.89
N PHE A 85 -2.11 0.02 10.79
CA PHE A 85 -2.00 -1.21 11.57
C PHE A 85 -3.22 -1.45 12.45
N LEU A 86 -3.74 -0.41 13.11
CA LEU A 86 -4.96 -0.50 13.90
C LEU A 86 -6.16 -0.93 13.07
N GLY A 87 -6.37 -0.33 11.90
CA GLY A 87 -7.48 -0.67 11.01
C GLY A 87 -7.44 -2.13 10.54
N VAL A 88 -6.25 -2.62 10.17
CA VAL A 88 -6.08 -4.03 9.76
C VAL A 88 -6.27 -4.98 10.94
N ILE A 89 -5.69 -4.71 12.10
CA ILE A 89 -5.83 -5.55 13.30
C ILE A 89 -7.30 -5.64 13.73
N LEU A 90 -8.02 -4.51 13.76
CA LEU A 90 -9.44 -4.49 14.09
C LEU A 90 -10.25 -5.31 13.07
N SER A 91 -9.98 -5.16 11.77
CA SER A 91 -10.65 -5.94 10.73
C SER A 91 -10.45 -7.45 10.91
N ILE A 92 -9.25 -7.86 11.35
CA ILE A 92 -8.94 -9.26 11.66
C ILE A 92 -9.71 -9.74 12.90
N VAL A 93 -9.68 -9.00 14.00
CA VAL A 93 -10.32 -9.37 15.26
C VAL A 93 -11.83 -9.53 15.07
N PHE A 94 -12.50 -8.52 14.51
CA PHE A 94 -13.94 -8.57 14.27
C PHE A 94 -14.31 -9.55 13.17
N GLY A 95 -13.45 -9.72 12.16
CA GLY A 95 -13.60 -10.76 11.14
C GLY A 95 -13.65 -12.15 11.75
N PHE A 96 -12.73 -12.48 12.66
CA PHE A 96 -12.75 -13.78 13.35
C PHE A 96 -13.97 -13.96 14.26
N ILE A 97 -14.38 -12.92 14.98
CA ILE A 97 -15.59 -12.97 15.82
C ILE A 97 -16.83 -13.28 14.97
N ASN A 98 -17.01 -12.56 13.86
CA ASN A 98 -18.15 -12.75 12.95
C ASN A 98 -18.11 -14.09 12.21
N ALA A 99 -16.92 -14.62 11.92
CA ALA A 99 -16.77 -15.93 11.28
C ALA A 99 -17.04 -17.11 12.24
N GLY A 100 -17.20 -16.86 13.55
CA GLY A 100 -17.41 -17.90 14.55
C GLY A 100 -16.11 -18.51 15.10
N GLY A 101 -15.00 -17.79 14.99
CA GLY A 101 -13.70 -18.16 15.55
C GLY A 101 -12.61 -18.41 14.51
N ILE A 102 -11.35 -18.39 14.97
CA ILE A 102 -10.15 -18.55 14.14
C ILE A 102 -10.13 -19.92 13.45
N TRP A 103 -10.46 -20.98 14.19
CA TRP A 103 -10.38 -22.35 13.69
C TRP A 103 -11.29 -22.60 12.48
N LYS A 104 -12.52 -22.09 12.51
CA LYS A 104 -13.48 -22.25 11.42
C LYS A 104 -12.98 -21.59 10.13
N VAL A 105 -12.36 -20.41 10.23
CA VAL A 105 -11.79 -19.71 9.07
C VAL A 105 -10.66 -20.52 8.43
N PHE A 106 -9.76 -21.08 9.25
CA PHE A 106 -8.66 -21.92 8.74
C PHE A 106 -9.18 -23.23 8.15
N GLU A 107 -10.20 -23.85 8.74
CA GLU A 107 -10.82 -25.06 8.22
C GLU A 107 -11.50 -24.83 6.85
N THR A 108 -12.28 -23.75 6.72
CA THR A 108 -12.89 -23.35 5.44
C THR A 108 -11.82 -23.04 4.39
N ALA A 109 -10.76 -22.31 4.77
CA ALA A 109 -9.67 -21.97 3.86
C ALA A 109 -8.86 -23.20 3.41
N ASN A 110 -8.68 -24.19 4.29
CA ASN A 110 -8.01 -25.44 3.96
C ASN A 110 -8.87 -26.31 3.02
N THR A 111 -10.17 -26.44 3.31
CA THR A 111 -11.13 -27.14 2.44
C THR A 111 -11.20 -26.49 1.05
N GLY A 112 -11.16 -25.16 1.01
CA GLY A 112 -11.12 -24.37 -0.23
C GLY A 112 -9.78 -24.39 -0.97
N GLN A 113 -8.77 -25.15 -0.49
CA GLN A 113 -7.41 -25.20 -1.02
C GLN A 113 -6.76 -23.81 -1.19
N ARG A 114 -7.12 -22.85 -0.33
CA ARG A 114 -6.56 -21.48 -0.36
C ARG A 114 -5.25 -21.36 0.42
N ILE A 115 -4.98 -22.31 1.31
CA ILE A 115 -3.73 -22.36 2.08
C ILE A 115 -2.71 -23.19 1.31
N ASN A 116 -1.92 -22.52 0.46
CA ASN A 116 -0.75 -23.12 -0.17
C ASN A 116 0.49 -22.29 0.18
N VAL A 117 1.11 -22.63 1.32
CA VAL A 117 2.25 -21.89 1.85
C VAL A 117 3.53 -22.17 1.06
N PHE A 118 3.68 -23.41 0.56
CA PHE A 118 4.92 -23.87 -0.04
C PHE A 118 4.72 -24.45 -1.44
N ASN A 119 4.63 -23.57 -2.43
CA ASN A 119 4.63 -23.95 -3.84
C ASN A 119 6.04 -23.88 -4.44
N PHE A 120 6.67 -25.05 -4.60
CA PHE A 120 8.02 -25.21 -5.17
C PHE A 120 8.05 -25.45 -6.69
N SER A 121 6.92 -25.25 -7.39
CA SER A 121 6.87 -25.43 -8.84
C SER A 121 7.84 -24.48 -9.57
N PHE A 122 8.47 -24.98 -10.63
CA PHE A 122 9.30 -24.19 -11.55
C PHE A 122 8.51 -23.69 -12.78
N ASP A 123 7.20 -23.93 -12.83
CA ASP A 123 6.36 -23.48 -13.94
C ASP A 123 6.24 -21.94 -13.94
N PRO A 124 6.71 -21.24 -14.99
CA PRO A 124 6.64 -19.78 -15.09
C PRO A 124 5.20 -19.25 -15.24
N SER A 125 4.23 -20.12 -15.53
CA SER A 125 2.81 -19.77 -15.64
C SER A 125 2.16 -19.56 -14.27
N VAL A 126 2.77 -20.09 -13.20
CA VAL A 126 2.27 -19.96 -11.83
C VAL A 126 2.69 -18.60 -11.27
N ARG A 127 1.71 -17.75 -10.97
CA ARG A 127 1.92 -16.35 -10.54
C ARG A 127 2.81 -16.21 -9.30
N TYR A 128 2.69 -17.12 -8.33
CA TYR A 128 3.46 -17.09 -7.09
C TYR A 128 3.98 -18.49 -6.74
N THR A 129 5.30 -18.64 -6.86
CA THR A 129 6.10 -19.77 -6.38
C THR A 129 7.17 -19.27 -5.43
N ILE A 130 7.73 -20.15 -4.60
CA ILE A 130 8.83 -19.79 -3.69
C ILE A 130 10.00 -19.18 -4.48
N TRP A 131 10.31 -19.71 -5.67
CA TRP A 131 11.36 -19.18 -6.54
C TRP A 131 11.06 -17.77 -7.04
N SER A 132 9.83 -17.53 -7.52
CA SER A 132 9.41 -16.20 -7.97
C SER A 132 9.43 -15.17 -6.83
N LEU A 133 9.07 -15.59 -5.61
CA LEU A 133 9.06 -14.73 -4.42
C LEU A 133 10.47 -14.46 -3.91
N MET A 134 11.34 -15.47 -3.88
CA MET A 134 12.73 -15.28 -3.46
C MET A 134 13.50 -14.41 -4.45
N ILE A 135 13.46 -14.74 -5.74
CA ILE A 135 14.22 -14.01 -6.76
C ILE A 135 13.54 -12.66 -7.04
N GLY A 136 12.29 -12.69 -7.48
CA GLY A 136 11.53 -11.49 -7.85
C GLY A 136 11.30 -10.57 -6.66
N GLY A 137 10.99 -11.11 -5.48
CA GLY A 137 10.85 -10.32 -4.26
C GLY A 137 12.16 -9.68 -3.79
N SER A 138 13.31 -10.35 -3.97
CA SER A 138 14.61 -9.73 -3.67
C SER A 138 14.91 -8.57 -4.62
N PHE A 139 14.73 -8.75 -5.93
CA PHE A 139 14.90 -7.67 -6.90
C PHE A 139 13.94 -6.50 -6.64
N TYR A 140 12.68 -6.81 -6.31
CA TYR A 140 11.69 -5.82 -5.95
C TYR A 140 12.09 -5.05 -4.68
N ALA A 141 12.50 -5.74 -3.62
CA ALA A 141 12.93 -5.12 -2.37
C ALA A 141 14.15 -4.21 -2.56
N ILE A 142 15.14 -4.65 -3.35
CA ILE A 142 16.32 -3.86 -3.70
C ILE A 142 15.91 -2.63 -4.53
N SER A 143 15.05 -2.80 -5.53
CA SER A 143 14.58 -1.69 -6.36
C SER A 143 13.86 -0.63 -5.52
N CYS A 144 12.90 -1.05 -4.69
CA CYS A 144 12.15 -0.16 -3.81
C CYS A 144 13.04 0.54 -2.77
N SER A 145 14.07 -0.13 -2.26
CA SER A 145 14.91 0.41 -1.19
C SER A 145 16.07 1.27 -1.71
N CYS A 146 16.62 0.98 -2.89
CA CYS A 146 17.84 1.62 -3.38
C CYS A 146 17.60 2.62 -4.51
N VAL A 147 16.61 2.37 -5.37
CA VAL A 147 16.41 3.13 -6.62
C VAL A 147 15.33 4.19 -6.47
N VAL A 148 14.32 3.93 -5.63
CA VAL A 148 13.19 4.84 -5.48
C VAL A 148 13.61 6.06 -4.65
N GLN A 149 13.44 7.23 -5.27
CA GLN A 149 13.80 8.52 -4.67
C GLN A 149 13.15 8.75 -3.30
N THR A 150 11.90 8.30 -3.10
CA THR A 150 11.15 8.48 -1.83
C THR A 150 11.89 7.90 -0.64
N GLN A 151 12.53 6.75 -0.80
CA GLN A 151 13.23 6.05 0.29
C GLN A 151 14.63 6.59 0.48
N THR A 152 15.36 6.83 -0.61
CA THR A 152 16.72 7.39 -0.53
C THR A 152 16.73 8.77 0.11
N GLN A 153 15.73 9.61 -0.19
CA GLN A 153 15.55 10.90 0.48
C GLN A 153 15.48 10.76 2.01
N ARG A 154 14.72 9.78 2.51
CA ARG A 154 14.58 9.55 3.96
C ARG A 154 15.89 9.09 4.58
N TYR A 155 16.68 8.28 3.88
CA TYR A 155 17.98 7.83 4.36
C TYR A 155 18.99 8.98 4.45
N MET A 156 18.97 9.91 3.50
CA MET A 156 19.84 11.09 3.50
C MET A 156 19.53 12.08 4.63
N CYS A 157 18.31 12.05 5.18
CA CYS A 157 17.94 12.84 6.36
C CYS A 157 18.42 12.25 7.69
N MET A 158 19.01 11.05 7.69
CA MET A 158 19.47 10.41 8.91
C MET A 158 20.87 10.88 9.33
N SER A 159 21.10 10.96 10.63
CA SER A 159 22.37 11.44 11.20
C SER A 159 23.55 10.48 10.99
N SER A 160 23.29 9.22 10.65
CA SER A 160 24.35 8.22 10.43
C SER A 160 23.92 7.09 9.50
N THR A 161 24.90 6.47 8.85
CA THR A 161 24.70 5.28 8.00
C THR A 161 24.14 4.09 8.78
N ARG A 162 24.56 3.89 10.03
CA ARG A 162 24.00 2.86 10.91
C ARG A 162 22.52 3.09 11.21
N ALA A 163 22.09 4.34 11.35
CA ALA A 163 20.66 4.66 11.53
C ALA A 163 19.86 4.33 10.27
N ALA A 164 20.38 4.67 9.08
CA ALA A 164 19.74 4.31 7.81
C ALA A 164 19.62 2.79 7.61
N GLN A 165 20.68 2.03 7.93
CA GLN A 165 20.63 0.55 7.88
C GLN A 165 19.58 -0.04 8.82
N LYS A 166 19.49 0.46 10.06
CA LYS A 166 18.45 0.04 11.00
C LYS A 166 17.05 0.37 10.47
N ALA A 167 16.86 1.55 9.87
CA ALA A 167 15.59 1.95 9.29
C ALA A 167 15.15 1.04 8.15
N ILE A 168 16.08 0.63 7.28
CA ILE A 168 15.81 -0.34 6.20
C ILE A 168 15.32 -1.67 6.79
N TRP A 169 16.00 -2.21 7.81
CA TRP A 169 15.59 -3.47 8.45
C TRP A 169 14.21 -3.38 9.11
N ILE A 170 13.94 -2.27 9.82
CA ILE A 170 12.62 -2.03 10.43
C ILE A 170 11.54 -1.94 9.36
N ASN A 171 11.79 -1.20 8.27
CA ASN A 171 10.86 -1.07 7.15
C ASN A 171 10.54 -2.44 6.51
N THR A 172 11.56 -3.25 6.26
CA THR A 172 11.39 -4.60 5.70
C THR A 172 10.57 -5.49 6.64
N LEU A 173 10.84 -5.46 7.94
CA LEU A 173 10.08 -6.23 8.93
C LEU A 173 8.61 -5.78 9.00
N MET A 174 8.37 -4.47 9.03
CA MET A 174 7.01 -3.89 9.06
C MET A 174 6.23 -4.21 7.79
N LEU A 175 6.89 -4.19 6.62
CA LEU A 175 6.27 -4.59 5.36
C LEU A 175 5.90 -6.08 5.36
N ALA A 176 6.78 -6.96 5.83
CA ALA A 176 6.49 -8.38 5.97
C ALA A 176 5.31 -8.62 6.93
N LEU A 177 5.26 -7.88 8.04
CA LEU A 177 4.18 -7.95 9.01
C LEU A 177 2.85 -7.50 8.41
N ILE A 178 2.78 -6.33 7.77
CA ILE A 178 1.52 -5.85 7.20
C ILE A 178 1.01 -6.75 6.06
N LEU A 179 1.91 -7.28 5.22
CA LEU A 179 1.54 -8.21 4.16
C LEU A 179 0.99 -9.53 4.71
N SER A 180 1.57 -10.04 5.80
CA SER A 180 1.04 -11.25 6.47
C SER A 180 -0.31 -11.01 7.14
N LEU A 181 -0.54 -9.82 7.72
CA LEU A 181 -1.86 -9.45 8.22
C LEU A 181 -2.89 -9.32 7.09
N CYS A 182 -2.52 -8.71 5.97
CA CYS A 182 -3.38 -8.62 4.78
C CYS A 182 -3.73 -10.00 4.19
N SER A 183 -2.83 -10.98 4.24
CA SER A 183 -3.16 -12.34 3.78
C SER A 183 -4.18 -13.02 4.69
N VAL A 184 -4.10 -12.80 6.01
CA VAL A 184 -5.14 -13.25 6.97
C VAL A 184 -6.49 -12.61 6.68
N VAL A 185 -6.52 -11.30 6.38
CA VAL A 185 -7.74 -10.63 5.92
C VAL A 185 -8.28 -11.27 4.65
N GLY A 186 -7.42 -11.61 3.69
CA GLY A 186 -7.84 -12.35 2.48
C GLY A 186 -8.51 -13.69 2.77
N LEU A 187 -8.01 -14.44 3.77
CA LEU A 187 -8.63 -15.69 4.22
C LEU A 187 -10.00 -15.44 4.89
N LEU A 188 -10.13 -14.36 5.66
CA LEU A 188 -11.40 -13.96 6.27
C LEU A 188 -12.46 -13.61 5.23
N ILE A 189 -12.08 -12.80 4.23
CA ILE A 189 -12.94 -12.48 3.09
C ILE A 189 -13.36 -13.76 2.37
N TYR A 190 -12.41 -14.67 2.10
CA TYR A 190 -12.73 -15.96 1.47
C TYR A 190 -13.70 -16.77 2.32
N SER A 191 -13.46 -16.92 3.63
CA SER A 191 -14.34 -17.68 4.53
C SER A 191 -15.77 -17.10 4.55
N LYS A 192 -15.90 -15.77 4.51
CA LYS A 192 -17.21 -15.09 4.47
C LYS A 192 -17.96 -15.31 3.15
N TYR A 193 -17.25 -15.32 2.03
CA TYR A 193 -17.85 -15.31 0.69
C TYR A 193 -17.68 -16.62 -0.10
N HIS A 194 -17.23 -17.71 0.54
CA HIS A 194 -17.01 -18.98 -0.16
C HIS A 194 -18.30 -19.57 -0.75
N ASP A 195 -19.44 -19.38 -0.08
CA ASP A 195 -20.76 -19.87 -0.50
C ASP A 195 -21.45 -18.93 -1.51
N CYS A 196 -21.22 -17.62 -1.39
CA CYS A 196 -21.86 -16.59 -2.21
C CYS A 196 -20.84 -15.57 -2.71
N ASP A 197 -20.51 -15.66 -3.99
CA ASP A 197 -19.53 -14.79 -4.64
C ASP A 197 -20.12 -13.37 -4.87
N PRO A 198 -19.58 -12.31 -4.24
CA PRO A 198 -20.09 -10.95 -4.35
C PRO A 198 -20.02 -10.39 -5.76
N LEU A 199 -19.08 -10.85 -6.59
CA LEU A 199 -18.97 -10.44 -8.00
C LEU A 199 -20.15 -10.98 -8.81
N LYS A 200 -20.47 -12.27 -8.63
CA LYS A 200 -21.60 -12.91 -9.32
C LYS A 200 -22.94 -12.38 -8.82
N ALA A 201 -23.02 -12.07 -7.52
CA ALA A 201 -24.18 -11.44 -6.90
C ALA A 201 -24.33 -9.95 -7.28
N LYS A 202 -23.39 -9.37 -8.03
CA LYS A 202 -23.36 -7.94 -8.42
C LYS A 202 -23.37 -6.97 -7.23
N LEU A 203 -22.93 -7.42 -6.06
CA LEU A 203 -22.71 -6.55 -4.90
C LEU A 203 -21.46 -5.70 -5.10
N VAL A 204 -20.52 -6.19 -5.92
CA VAL A 204 -19.24 -5.58 -6.21
C VAL A 204 -18.97 -5.64 -7.72
N SER A 205 -18.39 -4.58 -8.28
CA SER A 205 -18.03 -4.50 -9.71
C SER A 205 -16.63 -5.00 -10.01
N ARG A 206 -15.70 -4.96 -9.04
CA ARG A 206 -14.28 -5.32 -9.21
C ARG A 206 -13.72 -5.97 -7.96
N SER A 207 -12.74 -6.86 -8.14
CA SER A 207 -12.09 -7.58 -7.03
C SER A 207 -11.51 -6.67 -5.94
N ASP A 208 -11.09 -5.46 -6.29
CA ASP A 208 -10.46 -4.53 -5.34
C ASP A 208 -11.45 -4.00 -4.28
N GLN A 209 -12.76 -4.18 -4.50
CA GLN A 209 -13.81 -3.76 -3.58
C GLN A 209 -14.17 -4.83 -2.54
N PHE A 210 -13.60 -6.04 -2.62
CA PHE A 210 -13.92 -7.11 -1.67
C PHE A 210 -13.59 -6.72 -0.23
N TYR A 211 -12.44 -6.08 0.00
CA TYR A 211 -12.04 -5.71 1.35
C TYR A 211 -12.92 -4.57 1.91
N PRO A 212 -13.17 -3.47 1.18
CA PRO A 212 -14.18 -2.49 1.58
C PRO A 212 -15.55 -3.11 1.90
N LEU A 213 -16.08 -3.97 1.02
CA LEU A 213 -17.38 -4.62 1.24
C LEU A 213 -17.37 -5.46 2.54
N PHE A 214 -16.35 -6.31 2.70
CA PHE A 214 -16.20 -7.16 3.87
C PHE A 214 -16.22 -6.35 5.16
N VAL A 215 -15.53 -5.21 5.16
CA VAL A 215 -15.42 -4.35 6.32
C VAL A 215 -16.72 -3.61 6.61
N MET A 216 -17.41 -3.13 5.57
CA MET A 216 -18.75 -2.54 5.71
C MET A 216 -19.73 -3.49 6.39
N GLU A 217 -19.80 -4.74 5.93
CA GLU A 217 -20.68 -5.76 6.49
C GLU A 217 -20.24 -6.19 7.90
N THR A 218 -18.93 -6.25 8.15
CA THR A 218 -18.39 -6.68 9.45
C THR A 218 -18.62 -5.64 10.54
N PHE A 219 -18.51 -4.35 10.22
CA PHE A 219 -18.67 -3.25 11.17
C PHE A 219 -20.05 -2.59 11.18
N GLU A 220 -21.03 -3.11 10.44
CA GLU A 220 -22.40 -2.55 10.38
C GLU A 220 -23.02 -2.31 11.77
N ARG A 221 -22.72 -3.19 12.73
CA ARG A 221 -23.23 -3.12 14.11
C ARG A 221 -22.53 -2.09 15.00
N PHE A 222 -21.38 -1.56 14.58
CA PHE A 222 -20.53 -0.69 15.39
C PHE A 222 -20.36 0.68 14.71
N PRO A 223 -21.24 1.64 15.01
CA PRO A 223 -21.17 2.96 14.41
C PRO A 223 -19.81 3.60 14.74
N GLY A 224 -19.09 4.03 13.70
CA GLY A 224 -17.76 4.66 13.81
C GLY A 224 -16.57 3.79 13.38
N LEU A 225 -16.63 2.47 13.53
CA LEU A 225 -15.53 1.58 13.11
C LEU A 225 -15.35 1.58 11.58
N THR A 226 -16.45 1.68 10.84
CA THR A 226 -16.43 1.86 9.39
C THR A 226 -15.70 3.14 8.98
N GLY A 227 -15.94 4.26 9.68
CA GLY A 227 -15.24 5.52 9.43
C GLY A 227 -13.74 5.42 9.74
N LEU A 228 -13.38 4.73 10.83
CA LEU A 228 -11.98 4.45 11.18
C LEU A 228 -11.28 3.63 10.09
N PHE A 229 -11.96 2.63 9.53
CA PHE A 229 -11.42 1.83 8.45
C PHE A 229 -11.16 2.64 7.17
N ILE A 230 -12.11 3.49 6.77
CA ILE A 230 -11.92 4.39 5.64
C ILE A 230 -10.73 5.31 5.92
N ALA A 231 -10.67 5.91 7.10
CA ALA A 231 -9.53 6.74 7.50
C ALA A 231 -8.20 5.98 7.40
N CYS A 232 -8.17 4.68 7.74
CA CYS A 232 -7.02 3.79 7.57
C CYS A 232 -6.60 3.62 6.10
N ILE A 233 -7.52 3.24 5.19
CA ILE A 233 -7.17 3.08 3.76
C ILE A 233 -6.72 4.42 3.17
N MET A 234 -7.45 5.49 3.47
CA MET A 234 -7.11 6.84 3.00
C MET A 234 -5.73 7.27 3.52
N SER A 235 -5.41 6.98 4.78
CA SER A 235 -4.10 7.27 5.37
C SER A 235 -2.96 6.58 4.63
N GLY A 236 -3.11 5.30 4.28
CA GLY A 236 -2.08 4.55 3.54
C GLY A 236 -1.82 5.14 2.15
N SER A 237 -2.88 5.52 1.43
CA SER A 237 -2.74 6.14 0.12
C SER A 237 -2.21 7.57 0.19
N LEU A 238 -2.67 8.37 1.15
CA LEU A 238 -2.17 9.73 1.36
C LEU A 238 -0.67 9.73 1.69
N SER A 239 -0.20 8.83 2.56
CA SER A 239 1.22 8.67 2.89
C SER A 239 2.08 8.43 1.64
N SER A 240 1.60 7.55 0.77
CA SER A 240 2.25 7.24 -0.50
C SER A 240 2.26 8.47 -1.40
N ILE A 241 1.13 9.20 -1.50
CA ILE A 241 0.97 10.34 -2.42
C ILE A 241 1.85 11.50 -1.99
N SER A 242 1.88 11.83 -0.70
CA SER A 242 2.77 12.90 -0.21
C SER A 242 4.24 12.57 -0.46
N SER A 243 4.63 11.31 -0.29
CA SER A 243 5.99 10.87 -0.59
C SER A 243 6.31 10.98 -2.09
N GLY A 244 5.39 10.53 -2.94
CA GLY A 244 5.51 10.61 -4.41
C GLY A 244 5.61 12.05 -4.91
N ILE A 245 4.73 12.94 -4.44
CA ILE A 245 4.75 14.38 -4.78
C ILE A 245 6.09 15.01 -4.35
N ASN A 246 6.55 14.73 -3.13
CA ASN A 246 7.81 15.26 -2.63
C ASN A 246 9.02 14.75 -3.44
N SER A 247 8.97 13.49 -3.88
CA SER A 247 10.01 12.93 -4.74
C SER A 247 10.02 13.53 -6.14
N ILE A 248 8.87 13.67 -6.79
CA ILE A 248 8.76 14.33 -8.09
C ILE A 248 9.26 15.78 -7.98
N THR A 249 8.83 16.51 -6.95
CA THR A 249 9.23 17.91 -6.75
C THR A 249 10.74 18.03 -6.59
N ALA A 250 11.37 17.18 -5.78
CA ALA A 250 12.82 17.22 -5.61
C ALA A 250 13.59 16.87 -6.89
N VAL A 251 13.12 15.89 -7.65
CA VAL A 251 13.73 15.49 -8.92
C VAL A 251 13.56 16.59 -9.98
N MET A 252 12.38 17.21 -10.05
CA MET A 252 12.11 18.31 -10.98
C MET A 252 12.90 19.58 -10.67
N VAL A 253 13.24 19.83 -9.39
CA VAL A 253 13.99 21.03 -8.98
C VAL A 253 15.51 20.82 -9.09
N GLU A 254 16.00 19.60 -8.86
CA GLU A 254 17.44 19.31 -8.86
C GLU A 254 17.96 18.78 -10.20
N ASP A 255 17.14 18.10 -11.00
CA ASP A 255 17.60 17.37 -12.20
C ASP A 255 17.08 17.95 -13.53
N ILE A 256 16.23 18.99 -13.51
CA ILE A 256 15.72 19.74 -14.69
C ILE A 256 15.97 21.24 -14.48
#